data_AF-A0A9P1N7W0-F1
#
_entry.id   AF-A0A9P1N7W0-F1
#
_cell.length_a   1.000
_cell.length_b   1.000
_cell.length_c   1.000
_cell.angle_alpha   90.00
_cell.angle_beta   90.00
_cell.angle_gamma   90.00
#
_symmetry.space_group_name_H-M   'P 1'
#
loop_
_entity.id
_entity.type
_entity.pdbx_description
1 polymer ?
#
loop_
_entity_poly.entity_id
_entity_poly.type
_entity_poly.pdbx_seq_one_letter_code
_entity_poly.pdbx_strand_id
1 'polypeptide(L)' 'MYPKISDKKIPKEIRDKITEPTKLIHKFSSFNRNEPCSLAAVCELIAGFSGRDPKDVARITTENAKRIYKLE' A
#
# COMPACT_ATOMS: atom_id res chain seq x y z
N MET A 1 -4.19 9.72 -2.10
CA MET A 1 -3.40 8.79 -2.94
C MET A 1 -4.18 7.50 -3.09
N TYR A 2 -4.87 7.31 -4.22
CA TYR A 2 -5.54 6.03 -4.51
C TYR A 2 -4.55 5.10 -5.24
N PRO A 3 -4.15 3.94 -4.67
CA PRO A 3 -3.27 3.00 -5.34
C PRO A 3 -4.05 2.21 -6.40
N LYS A 4 -3.78 2.48 -7.68
CA LYS A 4 -4.39 1.75 -8.81
C LYS A 4 -3.74 0.37 -8.99
N ILE A 5 -3.88 -0.53 -8.01
CA ILE A 5 -3.17 -1.83 -7.97
C ILE A 5 -3.40 -2.74 -9.19
N SER A 6 -4.46 -2.50 -9.96
CA SER A 6 -4.78 -3.23 -11.20
C SER A 6 -4.28 -2.54 -12.49
N ASP A 7 -3.69 -1.35 -12.40
CA ASP A 7 -3.27 -0.56 -13.56
C ASP A 7 -2.24 -1.34 -14.40
N LYS A 8 -2.45 -1.37 -15.72
CA LYS A 8 -1.58 -2.07 -16.67
C LYS A 8 -0.19 -1.47 -16.76
N LYS A 9 0.00 -0.22 -16.31
CA LYS A 9 1.30 0.43 -16.20
C LYS A 9 2.16 -0.11 -15.06
N ILE A 10 1.57 -0.82 -14.10
CA ILE A 10 2.32 -1.47 -13.02
C ILE A 10 2.84 -2.82 -13.55
N PRO A 11 4.15 -3.12 -13.42
CA PRO A 11 4.72 -4.39 -13.84
C PRO A 11 3.96 -5.58 -13.26
N LYS A 12 3.79 -6.64 -14.06
CA LYS A 12 2.96 -7.80 -13.69
C LYS A 12 3.49 -8.47 -12.42
N GLU A 13 4.79 -8.63 -12.32
CA GLU A 13 5.51 -9.18 -11.18
C GLU A 13 5.31 -8.39 -9.88
N ILE A 14 4.94 -7.10 -9.96
CA ILE A 14 4.59 -6.28 -8.80
C ILE A 14 3.11 -6.44 -8.47
N ARG A 15 2.23 -6.46 -9.49
CA ARG A 15 0.79 -6.68 -9.28
C ARG A 15 0.50 -8.05 -8.66
N ASP A 16 1.27 -9.07 -9.05
CA ASP A 16 1.14 -10.43 -8.55
C ASP A 16 1.61 -10.57 -7.08
N LYS A 17 2.37 -9.60 -6.55
CA LYS A 17 2.78 -9.54 -5.14
C LYS A 17 1.70 -8.97 -4.22
N ILE A 18 0.64 -8.35 -4.77
CA ILE A 18 -0.45 -7.78 -3.96
C ILE A 18 -1.30 -8.94 -3.41
N THR A 19 -1.43 -9.00 -2.09
CA THR A 19 -2.05 -10.11 -1.38
C THR A 19 -3.57 -10.08 -1.50
N GLU A 20 -4.21 -11.26 -1.43
CA GLU A 20 -5.67 -11.37 -1.46
C GLU A 20 -6.38 -10.62 -0.31
N PRO A 21 -5.89 -10.66 0.96
CA PRO A 21 -6.46 -9.84 2.01
C PRO A 21 -6.45 -8.34 1.69
N THR A 22 -5.35 -7.84 1.12
CA THR A 22 -5.23 -6.45 0.69
C THR A 22 -6.22 -6.11 -0.44
N LYS A 23 -6.41 -7.01 -1.41
CA LYS A 23 -7.42 -6.84 -2.47
C LYS A 23 -8.84 -6.80 -1.90
N LEU A 24 -9.15 -7.65 -0.92
CA LEU A 24 -10.47 -7.73 -0.29
C LEU A 24 -10.86 -6.45 0.45
N ILE A 25 -9.91 -5.75 1.08
CA ILE A 25 -10.17 -4.46 1.73
C ILE A 25 -10.08 -3.28 0.75
N HIS A 26 -9.23 -3.38 -0.27
CA HIS A 26 -9.07 -2.32 -1.29
C HIS A 26 -10.34 -2.12 -2.12
N LYS A 27 -11.19 -3.14 -2.27
CA LYS A 27 -12.48 -3.05 -2.99
C LYS A 27 -13.42 -1.96 -2.47
N PHE A 28 -13.24 -1.51 -1.22
CA PHE A 28 -14.01 -0.41 -0.63
C PHE A 28 -13.46 0.98 -0.97
N SER A 29 -12.33 1.06 -1.65
CA SER A 29 -11.70 2.29 -2.15
C SER A 29 -11.80 2.38 -3.66
N SER A 30 -11.91 3.59 -4.18
CA SER A 30 -11.94 3.89 -5.61
C SER A 30 -11.16 5.18 -5.91
N PHE A 31 -10.96 5.46 -7.20
CA PHE A 31 -10.32 6.71 -7.62
C PHE A 31 -11.10 7.95 -7.16
N ASN A 32 -12.43 7.89 -7.21
CA ASN A 32 -13.30 9.01 -6.80
C ASN A 32 -13.52 9.09 -5.29
N ARG A 33 -13.26 8.00 -4.56
CA ARG A 33 -13.42 7.91 -3.11
C ARG A 33 -12.38 6.96 -2.52
N ASN A 34 -11.29 7.52 -2.04
CA ASN A 34 -10.24 6.75 -1.37
C ASN A 34 -10.51 6.63 0.13
N GLU A 35 -10.32 5.46 0.70
CA GLU A 35 -10.52 5.20 2.13
C GLU A 35 -9.19 4.86 2.82
N PRO A 36 -9.08 5.02 4.16
CA PRO A 36 -7.86 4.65 4.91
C PRO A 36 -7.46 3.18 4.73
N CYS A 37 -8.42 2.28 4.50
CA CYS A 37 -8.15 0.87 4.24
C CYS A 37 -7.31 0.61 2.98
N SER A 38 -7.21 1.59 2.05
CA SER A 38 -6.31 1.52 0.90
C SER A 38 -4.82 1.56 1.27
N LEU A 39 -4.47 1.94 2.50
CA LEU A 39 -3.08 2.07 2.95
C LEU A 39 -2.30 0.75 2.83
N ALA A 40 -2.93 -0.40 3.09
CA ALA A 40 -2.30 -1.70 2.92
C ALA A 40 -1.82 -1.93 1.48
N ALA A 41 -2.64 -1.54 0.49
CA ALA A 41 -2.30 -1.62 -0.93
C ALA A 41 -1.16 -0.67 -1.31
N VAL A 42 -1.08 0.51 -0.67
CA VAL A 42 0.07 1.42 -0.85
C VAL A 42 1.35 0.77 -0.32
N CYS A 43 1.32 0.20 0.88
CA CYS A 43 2.48 -0.47 1.48
C CYS A 43 2.99 -1.63 0.62
N GLU A 44 2.10 -2.51 0.15
CA GLU A 44 2.49 -3.64 -0.70
C GLU A 44 3.00 -3.19 -2.07
N LEU A 45 2.45 -2.13 -2.65
CA LEU A 45 2.93 -1.59 -3.91
C LEU A 45 4.36 -1.01 -3.77
N ILE A 46 4.61 -0.23 -2.71
CA ILE A 46 5.94 0.30 -2.39
C ILE A 46 6.93 -0.84 -2.12
N ALA A 47 6.51 -1.86 -1.37
CA ALA A 47 7.31 -3.05 -1.09
C ALA A 47 7.68 -3.79 -2.38
N GLY A 48 6.71 -3.95 -3.30
CA GLY A 48 6.90 -4.57 -4.61
C GLY A 48 7.96 -3.86 -5.46
N PHE A 49 7.94 -2.52 -5.51
CA PHE A 49 8.93 -1.72 -6.23
C PHE A 49 10.29 -1.66 -5.53
N SER A 50 10.32 -1.66 -4.20
CA SER A 50 11.56 -1.54 -3.42
C SER A 50 12.25 -2.87 -3.12
N GLY A 51 11.62 -4.00 -3.48
CA GLY A 51 12.14 -5.33 -3.17
C GLY A 51 12.18 -5.63 -1.66
N ARG A 52 11.29 -5.01 -0.87
CA ARG A 52 11.23 -5.15 0.60
C ARG A 52 10.02 -5.97 1.04
N ASP A 53 10.04 -6.41 2.30
CA ASP A 53 8.85 -6.98 2.94
C ASP A 53 7.80 -5.87 3.21
N PRO A 54 6.51 -6.07 2.88
CA PRO A 54 5.45 -5.10 3.15
C PRO A 54 5.31 -4.72 4.63
N LYS A 55 5.61 -5.64 5.56
CA LYS A 55 5.60 -5.38 7.01
C LYS A 55 6.72 -4.43 7.42
N ASP A 56 7.88 -4.55 6.78
CA ASP A 56 8.99 -3.61 7.00
C ASP A 56 8.64 -2.21 6.49
N VAL A 57 8.05 -2.12 5.30
CA VAL A 57 7.55 -0.84 4.77
C VAL A 57 6.57 -0.22 5.76
N ALA A 58 5.54 -0.97 6.17
CA ALA A 58 4.52 -0.48 7.10
C ALA A 58 5.11 -0.02 8.44
N ARG A 59 6.01 -0.81 9.04
CA ARG A 59 6.69 -0.48 10.31
C ARG A 59 7.53 0.79 10.17
N ILE A 60 8.44 0.83 9.19
CA ILE A 60 9.35 1.96 8.99
C ILE A 60 8.56 3.25 8.70
N THR A 61 7.52 3.19 7.87
CA THR A 61 6.69 4.36 7.58
C THR A 61 5.89 4.81 8.80
N THR A 62 5.44 3.87 9.65
CA THR A 62 4.74 4.19 10.90
C THR A 62 5.66 4.91 11.87
N GLU A 63 6.87 4.38 12.11
CA GLU A 63 7.85 5.03 12.98
C GLU A 63 8.25 6.42 12.47
N ASN A 64 8.41 6.57 11.15
CA ASN A 64 8.66 7.87 10.53
C ASN A 64 7.50 8.84 10.75
N ALA A 65 6.25 8.40 10.56
CA ALA A 65 5.07 9.21 10.78
C ALA A 65 4.97 9.65 12.25
N LYS A 66 5.14 8.72 13.20
CA LYS A 66 5.18 9.03 14.64
C LYS A 66 6.19 10.12 14.97
N ARG A 67 7.43 9.97 14.49
CA ARG A 67 8.50 10.95 14.70
C ARG A 67 8.20 12.32 14.09
N ILE A 68 7.74 12.35 12.83
CA ILE A 68 7.50 13.61 12.09
C ILE A 68 6.30 14.37 12.65
N TYR A 69 5.22 13.65 12.95
CA TYR A 69 3.97 14.25 13.40
C TYR A 69 3.86 14.33 14.93
N LYS A 70 4.89 13.90 15.67
CA LYS A 70 4.92 13.87 17.15
C LYS A 70 3.74 13.09 17.74
N LEU A 71 3.50 11.90 17.19
CA LEU A 71 2.50 10.95 17.67
C LEU A 71 3.22 9.94 18.56
N GLU A 72 3.04 10.06 19.87
CA GLU A 72 3.64 9.17 20.88
C GLU A 72 3.01 7.76 20.84
#